data_AF-E2C265-F1
#
_entry.id   AF-E2C265-F1
#
_cell.length_a   1.000
_cell.length_b   1.000
_cell.length_c   1.000
_cell.angle_alpha   90.00
_cell.angle_beta   90.00
_cell.angle_gamma   90.00
#
_symmetry.space_group_name_H-M   'P 1'
#
loop_
_entity.id
_entity.type
_entity.pdbx_description
1 polymer ?
#
loop_
_entity_poly.entity_id
_entity_poly.type
_entity_poly.pdbx_seq_one_letter_code
_entity_poly.pdbx_strand_id
1 'polypeptide(L)' 'MTRGNQRELARAKNMKKTVKKAAAEQESNKGLSLEQRKARDAERMREKQQKKQQEQGDKSKQAAR' A
#
# COMPACT_ATOMS: atom_id res chain seq x y z
N MET A 1 20.34 17.34 17.80
CA MET A 1 19.83 16.34 16.83
C MET A 1 18.45 15.75 17.18
N THR A 2 17.83 16.09 18.32
CA THR A 2 16.82 15.27 19.01
C THR A 2 15.34 15.64 18.83
N ARG A 3 14.96 16.60 17.97
CA ARG A 3 13.53 16.90 17.66
C ARG A 3 13.29 17.52 16.28
N GLY A 4 14.22 18.34 15.79
CA GLY A 4 14.13 18.95 14.44
C GLY A 4 14.05 17.91 13.33
N ASN A 5 14.81 16.81 13.44
CA ASN A 5 14.80 15.75 12.41
C ASN A 5 13.44 15.03 12.33
N GLN A 6 12.78 14.81 13.48
CA GLN A 6 11.44 14.21 13.53
C GLN A 6 10.37 15.15 12.94
N ARG A 7 10.48 16.45 13.23
CA ARG A 7 9.53 17.46 12.72
C ARG A 7 9.63 17.61 11.21
N GLU A 8 10.84 17.68 10.66
CA GLU A 8 11.02 17.78 9.21
C GLU A 8 10.66 16.49 8.49
N LEU A 9 10.92 15.33 9.10
CA LEU A 9 10.45 14.06 8.58
C LEU A 9 8.91 13.97 8.57
N ALA A 10 8.23 14.50 9.58
CA ALA A 10 6.77 14.58 9.61
C ALA A 10 6.21 15.54 8.55
N ARG A 11 6.83 16.71 8.36
CA ARG A 11 6.44 17.64 7.29
C ARG A 11 6.66 17.04 5.91
N ALA A 12 7.81 16.42 5.66
CA ALA A 12 8.10 15.74 4.40
C ALA A 12 7.10 14.60 4.13
N LYS A 13 6.71 13.83 5.17
CA LYS A 13 5.67 12.80 5.06
C LYS A 13 4.29 13.39 4.74
N ASN A 14 3.94 14.54 5.32
CA ASN A 14 2.67 15.21 5.03
C ASN A 14 2.65 15.82 3.63
N MET A 15 3.74 16.47 3.20
CA MET A 15 3.87 16.97 1.82
C MET A 15 3.78 15.83 0.80
N LYS A 16 4.39 14.67 1.07
CA LYS A 16 4.24 13.49 0.19
C LYS A 16 2.80 12.94 0.12
N LYS A 17 1.95 13.21 1.11
CA LYS A 17 0.53 12.81 1.07
C LYS A 17 -0.30 13.78 0.23
N THR A 18 0.01 15.07 0.27
CA THR A 18 -0.71 16.10 -0.50
C THR A 18 -0.26 16.17 -1.96
N VAL A 19 0.99 15.82 -2.26
CA VAL A 19 1.55 15.80 -3.64
C VAL A 19 1.26 14.48 -4.37
N LYS A 20 0.30 13.67 -3.90
CA LYS A 20 -0.09 12.46 -4.64
C LYS A 20 -0.85 12.87 -5.90
N LYS A 21 -0.24 12.58 -7.06
CA LYS A 21 -0.87 12.70 -8.39
C LYS A 21 -2.23 12.02 -8.40
N ALA A 22 -3.19 12.60 -9.10
CA ALA A 22 -4.51 12.01 -9.26
C ALA A 22 -4.38 10.60 -9.85
N ALA A 23 -5.35 9.71 -9.59
CA ALA A 23 -5.28 8.32 -10.07
C ALA A 23 -5.13 8.24 -11.60
N ALA A 24 -5.63 9.22 -12.35
CA ALA A 24 -5.45 9.32 -13.80
C ALA A 24 -4.03 9.72 -14.24
N GLU A 25 -3.30 10.46 -13.40
CA GLU A 25 -1.95 10.97 -13.66
C GLU A 25 -0.84 10.02 -13.15
N GLN A 26 -1.23 8.95 -12.46
CA GLN A 26 -0.29 7.90 -12.09
C GLN A 26 0.16 7.15 -13.34
N GLU A 27 1.48 7.09 -13.54
CA GLU A 27 2.09 6.44 -14.69
C GLU A 27 1.76 4.94 -14.78
N SER A 28 1.59 4.28 -13.63
CA SER A 28 1.12 2.89 -13.54
C SER A 28 -0.31 2.66 -14.07
N ASN A 29 -1.09 3.74 -14.17
CA ASN A 29 -2.47 3.74 -14.65
C ASN A 29 -2.59 4.22 -16.10
N LYS A 30 -1.47 4.62 -16.73
CA LYS A 30 -1.43 5.10 -18.12
C LYS A 30 -1.80 3.96 -19.07
N GLY A 31 -2.77 4.20 -19.96
CA GLY A 31 -3.26 3.21 -20.92
C GLY A 31 -4.26 2.16 -20.38
N LEU A 32 -4.63 2.22 -19.09
CA LEU A 32 -5.63 1.31 -18.51
C LEU A 32 -6.99 1.98 -18.40
N SER A 33 -8.03 1.29 -18.85
CA SER A 33 -9.41 1.70 -18.65
C SER A 33 -9.78 1.66 -17.15
N LEU A 34 -10.82 2.38 -16.76
CA LEU A 34 -11.31 2.38 -15.37
C LEU A 34 -11.68 0.97 -14.88
N GLU A 35 -12.20 0.14 -15.78
CA GLU A 35 -12.56 -1.26 -15.49
C GLU A 35 -11.32 -2.12 -15.23
N GLN A 36 -10.29 -2.01 -16.08
CA GLN A 36 -9.03 -2.73 -15.90
C GLN A 36 -8.30 -2.33 -14.61
N ARG A 37 -8.38 -1.05 -14.23
CA ARG A 37 -7.84 -0.57 -12.94
C ARG A 37 -8.58 -1.22 -11.77
N LYS A 38 -9.91 -1.23 -11.80
CA LYS A 38 -10.74 -1.88 -10.77
C LYS A 38 -10.48 -3.38 -10.68
N ALA A 39 -10.34 -4.08 -11.80
CA ALA A 39 -10.02 -5.50 -11.84
C ALA A 39 -8.67 -5.77 -11.18
N ARG A 40 -7.63 -5.02 -11.56
CA ARG A 40 -6.29 -5.16 -10.96
C ARG A 40 -6.27 -4.88 -9.46
N ASP A 41 -6.99 -3.85 -9.01
CA ASP A 41 -7.07 -3.54 -7.57
C ASP A 41 -7.85 -4.62 -6.81
N ALA A 42 -8.89 -5.20 -7.41
CA ALA A 42 -9.63 -6.33 -6.85
C ALA A 42 -8.78 -7.61 -6.73
N GLU A 43 -8.00 -7.94 -7.77
CA GLU A 43 -7.08 -9.08 -7.76
C GLU A 43 -6.03 -8.94 -6.65
N ARG A 44 -5.36 -7.79 -6.57
CA ARG A 44 -4.39 -7.51 -5.50
C ARG A 44 -5.02 -7.60 -4.10
N MET A 45 -6.29 -7.23 -3.96
CA MET A 45 -7.00 -7.38 -2.68
C MET A 45 -7.30 -8.84 -2.34
N ARG A 46 -7.68 -9.67 -3.32
CA ARG A 46 -7.89 -11.11 -3.12
C ARG A 46 -6.58 -11.80 -2.72
N GLU A 47 -5.50 -11.53 -3.45
CA GLU A 47 -4.17 -12.06 -3.13
C GLU A 47 -3.72 -11.65 -1.73
N LYS A 48 -3.94 -10.37 -1.35
CA LYS A 48 -3.58 -9.89 -0.01
C LYS A 48 -4.38 -10.57 1.10
N GLN A 49 -5.66 -10.85 0.86
CA GLN A 49 -6.49 -11.61 1.82
C GLN A 49 -5.99 -13.05 1.95
N GLN A 50 -5.72 -13.71 0.84
CA GLN A 50 -5.16 -15.07 0.84
C GLN A 50 -3.81 -15.13 1.55
N LYS A 51 -2.90 -14.19 1.25
CA LYS A 51 -1.59 -14.11 1.89
C LYS A 51 -1.70 -13.85 3.39
N LYS A 52 -2.61 -12.96 3.83
CA LYS A 52 -2.88 -12.74 5.26
C LYS A 52 -3.39 -14.01 5.96
N GLN A 53 -4.27 -14.76 5.31
CA GLN A 53 -4.79 -16.03 5.86
C GLN A 53 -3.67 -17.08 5.96
N GLN A 54 -2.81 -17.18 4.94
CA GLN A 54 -1.63 -18.05 4.96
C GLN A 54 -0.65 -17.63 6.06
N GLU A 55 -0.32 -16.34 6.18
CA GLU A 55 0.57 -15.82 7.23
C GLU A 55 -0.01 -16.03 8.64
N GLN A 56 -1.33 -15.90 8.82
CA GLN A 56 -1.98 -16.23 10.10
C GLN A 56 -1.91 -17.73 10.40
N GLY A 57 -2.15 -18.56 9.38
CA GLY A 57 -2.01 -20.02 9.49
C GLY A 57 -0.58 -20.43 9.86
N ASP A 58 0.43 -19.89 9.20
CA ASP A 58 1.84 -20.18 9.50
C ASP A 58 2.26 -19.67 10.88
N LYS A 59 1.82 -18.47 11.28
CA LYS A 59 2.08 -17.97 12.64
C LYS A 59 1.43 -18.83 13.71
N SER A 60 0.22 -19.34 13.47
CA SER A 60 -0.44 -20.27 14.41
C SER A 60 0.27 -21.61 14.52
N LYS A 61 0.80 -22.15 13.40
CA LYS A 61 1.60 -23.39 13.39
C LYS A 61 2.96 -23.22 14.04
N GLN A 62 3.59 -22.05 13.88
CA GLN A 62 4.89 -21.75 14.47
C GLN A 62 4.79 -21.47 15.97
N ALA A 63 3.65 -20.96 16.46
CA ALA A 63 3.39 -20.77 17.90
C ALA A 63 2.99 -22.07 18.63
N ALA A 64 2.60 -23.11 17.89
CA ALA A 64 2.20 -24.42 18.44
C ALA A 64 3.33 -25.47 18.40
N ARG A 65 4.52 -25.10 17.90
CA ARG A 65 5.75 -25.91 17.95
C ARG A 65 6.67 -25.40 19.05
#